data_AF-Q6Z4U8-F1
#
_entry.id   AF-Q6Z4U8-F1
#
_cell.length_a   1.000
_cell.length_b   1.000
_cell.length_c   1.000
_cell.angle_alpha   90.00
_cell.angle_beta   90.00
_cell.angle_gamma   90.00
#
_symmetry.space_group_name_H-M   'P 1'
#
loop_
_entity.id
_entity.type
_entity.pdbx_description
1 polymer ?
#
loop_
_entity_poly.entity_id
_entity_poly.type
_entity_poly.pdbx_seq_one_letter_code
_entity_poly.pdbx_strand_id
1 'polypeptide(L)'
;MGEAAAVSGDAGARARVRVLAVSRVAPSPAPVERERVGLSFFDTPWVVLPPIQRVFLYEMSAAAAADGGGGDGFAAAVERLKGSLAATLVLYLPLAGKLVYVEETEDVVVDCAAADDADAGVAFVEAEAEDAAAEDMDVLRLAGDEAHDVAAFLALVPELDTRALPAPVLSVQATRLGGGAGLALGLSVHHAVADGRAVWQFMEAWSSAARVGSPVTKSLGAPHYRREAAIPQPDGGELARHMLKLVAPKLPAVVSYRHSPTS
;
A
#
# COMPACT_ATOMS: atom_id res chain seq x y z
N MET A 1 24.70 36.01 -6.65
CA MET A 1 25.32 34.80 -7.21
C MET A 1 25.52 33.83 -6.06
N GLY A 2 24.55 32.93 -5.89
CA GLY A 2 24.59 31.83 -4.95
C GLY A 2 23.82 30.70 -5.62
N GLU A 3 24.55 29.69 -6.06
CA GLU A 3 24.08 28.60 -6.89
C GLU A 3 23.14 27.72 -6.06
N ALA A 4 21.86 27.69 -6.43
CA ALA A 4 20.89 26.78 -5.84
C ALA A 4 21.17 25.37 -6.41
N ALA A 5 21.79 24.52 -5.59
CA ALA A 5 21.89 23.10 -5.88
C ALA A 5 20.47 22.52 -5.97
N ALA A 6 20.08 22.12 -7.17
CA ALA A 6 18.86 21.37 -7.38
C ALA A 6 18.95 20.05 -6.61
N VAL A 7 18.00 19.81 -5.70
CA VAL A 7 17.87 18.54 -4.99
C VAL A 7 17.53 17.46 -6.02
N SER A 8 18.53 16.63 -6.35
CA SER A 8 18.42 15.46 -7.23
C SER A 8 17.78 14.23 -6.54
N GLY A 9 17.00 14.46 -5.48
CA GLY A 9 16.62 13.44 -4.51
C GLY A 9 15.74 12.30 -5.06
N ASP A 10 14.91 12.58 -6.05
CA ASP A 10 13.92 11.61 -6.55
C ASP A 10 14.55 10.57 -7.50
N ALA A 11 15.50 11.00 -8.33
CA ALA A 11 16.25 10.11 -9.22
C ALA A 11 17.27 9.26 -8.46
N GLY A 12 17.89 9.81 -7.41
CA GLY A 12 18.86 9.12 -6.56
C GLY A 12 18.23 8.07 -5.63
N ALA A 13 16.96 8.25 -5.22
CA ALA A 13 16.23 7.27 -4.43
C ALA A 13 15.82 6.03 -5.26
N ARG A 14 15.38 6.22 -6.51
CA ARG A 14 15.04 5.10 -7.41
C ARG A 14 16.25 4.25 -7.85
N ALA A 15 17.45 4.83 -7.83
CA ALA A 15 18.68 4.18 -8.29
C ALA A 15 19.26 3.10 -7.35
N ARG A 16 18.50 2.66 -6.34
CA ARG A 16 18.98 1.67 -5.34
C ARG A 16 18.34 0.30 -5.47
N VAL A 17 17.21 0.21 -6.19
CA VAL A 17 16.49 -1.05 -6.40
C VAL A 17 16.15 -1.21 -7.87
N ARG A 18 16.32 -2.43 -8.38
CA ARG A 18 15.90 -2.84 -9.71
C ARG A 18 14.57 -3.58 -9.62
N VAL A 19 13.55 -3.08 -10.31
CA VAL A 19 12.27 -3.79 -10.45
C VAL A 19 12.45 -5.03 -11.32
N LEU A 20 12.04 -6.17 -10.79
CA LEU A 20 12.08 -7.48 -11.45
C LEU A 20 10.77 -7.78 -12.17
N ALA A 21 9.65 -7.54 -11.49
CA ALA A 21 8.32 -7.80 -12.02
C ALA A 21 7.29 -6.89 -11.36
N VAL A 22 6.20 -6.63 -12.07
CA VAL A 22 5.00 -6.01 -11.52
C VAL A 22 3.84 -6.91 -11.86
N SER A 23 3.08 -7.32 -10.84
CA SER A 23 1.91 -8.17 -10.97
C SER A 23 0.72 -7.55 -10.26
N ARG A 24 -0.49 -8.06 -10.52
CA ARG A 24 -1.71 -7.66 -9.82
C ARG A 24 -2.20 -8.80 -8.95
N VAL A 25 -2.45 -8.53 -7.68
CA VAL A 25 -3.03 -9.48 -6.73
C VAL A 25 -4.48 -9.10 -6.49
N ALA A 26 -5.39 -9.88 -7.08
CA ALA A 26 -6.83 -9.72 -6.89
C ALA A 26 -7.34 -10.57 -5.72
N PRO A 27 -8.48 -10.20 -5.10
CA PRO A 27 -9.14 -11.05 -4.11
C PRO A 27 -9.45 -12.44 -4.69
N SER A 28 -9.24 -13.50 -3.90
CA SER A 28 -9.55 -14.88 -4.30
C SER A 28 -10.27 -15.63 -3.17
N PRO A 29 -11.54 -16.05 -3.36
CA PRO A 29 -12.33 -15.93 -4.59
C PRO A 29 -12.68 -14.49 -4.95
N ALA A 30 -12.86 -14.22 -6.25
CA ALA A 30 -13.24 -12.91 -6.73
C ALA A 30 -14.65 -12.51 -6.25
N PRO A 31 -14.91 -11.22 -5.96
CA PRO A 31 -16.25 -10.75 -5.62
C PRO A 31 -17.22 -10.97 -6.78
N VAL A 32 -18.44 -11.41 -6.45
CA VAL A 32 -19.51 -11.64 -7.44
C VAL A 32 -20.14 -10.31 -7.89
N GLU A 33 -20.26 -9.36 -6.98
CA GLU A 33 -20.87 -8.05 -7.22
C GLU A 33 -19.84 -6.94 -7.04
N ARG A 34 -19.97 -5.89 -7.85
CA ARG A 34 -19.20 -4.65 -7.68
C ARG A 34 -19.78 -3.90 -6.48
N GLU A 35 -18.95 -3.62 -5.49
CA GLU A 35 -19.35 -2.86 -4.30
C GLU A 35 -18.76 -1.45 -4.35
N ARG A 36 -19.55 -0.46 -3.93
CA ARG A 36 -19.06 0.91 -3.72
C ARG A 36 -19.21 1.28 -2.26
N VAL A 37 -18.11 1.74 -1.66
CA VAL A 37 -18.07 2.13 -0.26
C VAL A 37 -17.87 3.64 -0.18
N GLY A 38 -18.85 4.35 0.37
CA GLY A 38 -18.76 5.79 0.60
C GLY A 38 -17.71 6.16 1.64
N LEU A 39 -17.07 7.31 1.46
CA LEU A 39 -16.23 7.94 2.48
C LEU A 39 -17.12 8.64 3.51
N SER A 40 -16.76 8.58 4.80
CA SER A 40 -17.36 9.48 5.79
C SER A 40 -16.67 10.83 5.80
N PHE A 41 -17.24 11.76 6.56
CA PHE A 41 -16.62 13.05 6.83
C PHE A 41 -15.30 12.93 7.61
N PHE A 42 -15.03 11.81 8.30
CA PHE A 42 -13.71 11.56 8.91
C PHE A 42 -12.67 11.14 7.89
N ASP A 43 -13.06 10.46 6.80
CA ASP A 43 -12.15 9.96 5.76
C ASP A 43 -11.79 11.05 4.73
N THR A 44 -12.74 11.94 4.47
CA THR A 44 -12.67 12.95 3.42
C THR A 44 -11.44 13.86 3.49
N PRO A 45 -11.04 14.43 4.65
CA PRO A 45 -9.85 15.30 4.72
C PRO A 45 -8.56 14.61 4.25
N TRP A 46 -8.51 13.28 4.28
CA TRP A 46 -7.35 12.48 3.94
C TRP A 46 -7.25 12.14 2.45
N VAL A 47 -8.19 12.59 1.61
CA VAL A 47 -8.15 12.40 0.15
C VAL A 47 -6.94 13.10 -0.48
N VAL A 48 -6.53 14.24 0.06
CA VAL A 48 -5.44 15.08 -0.50
C VAL A 48 -4.08 14.84 0.15
N LEU A 49 -4.02 13.98 1.18
CA LEU A 49 -2.80 13.72 1.93
C LEU A 49 -1.94 12.64 1.26
N PRO A 50 -0.62 12.69 1.44
CA PRO A 50 0.28 11.64 0.96
C PRO A 50 -0.13 10.27 1.51
N PRO A 51 0.18 9.18 0.77
CA PRO A 51 -0.10 7.83 1.23
C PRO A 51 0.66 7.51 2.52
N ILE A 52 0.07 6.62 3.33
CA ILE A 52 0.76 6.00 4.46
C ILE A 52 1.78 5.03 3.88
N GLN A 53 3.06 5.23 4.23
CA GLN A 53 4.16 4.37 3.81
C GLN A 53 4.75 3.60 4.99
N ARG A 54 5.01 2.30 4.79
CA ARG A 54 5.59 1.39 5.79
C ARG A 54 6.55 0.41 5.12
N VAL A 55 7.65 0.12 5.80
CA VAL A 55 8.63 -0.91 5.41
C VAL A 55 8.80 -1.88 6.57
N PHE A 56 8.76 -3.17 6.28
CA PHE A 56 9.10 -4.25 7.20
C PHE A 56 10.34 -4.97 6.70
N LEU A 57 11.32 -5.20 7.57
CA LEU A 57 12.59 -5.83 7.22
C LEU A 57 12.64 -7.22 7.85
N TYR A 58 13.04 -8.22 7.06
CA TYR A 58 13.13 -9.61 7.48
C TYR A 58 14.46 -10.21 7.05
N GLU A 59 15.17 -10.83 7.98
CA GLU A 59 16.26 -11.74 7.65
C GLU A 59 15.67 -13.05 7.09
N MET A 60 16.28 -13.54 6.01
CA MET A 60 15.90 -14.78 5.36
C MET A 60 16.90 -15.87 5.74
N SER A 61 16.44 -16.92 6.41
CA SER A 61 17.29 -18.04 6.80
C SER A 61 17.82 -18.82 5.59
N ALA A 62 19.11 -19.15 5.61
CA ALA A 62 19.72 -20.06 4.64
C ALA A 62 19.05 -21.45 4.60
N ALA A 63 18.38 -21.87 5.68
CA ALA A 63 17.66 -23.15 5.72
C ALA A 63 16.41 -23.15 4.82
N ALA A 64 15.75 -22.00 4.62
CA ALA A 64 14.64 -21.87 3.67
C ALA A 64 15.09 -22.00 2.20
N ALA A 65 16.39 -21.85 1.93
CA ALA A 65 17.02 -22.16 0.65
C ALA A 65 17.54 -23.62 0.57
N ALA A 66 17.62 -24.33 1.70
CA ALA A 66 18.27 -25.64 1.82
C ALA A 66 17.31 -26.82 1.98
N ASP A 67 15.99 -26.59 2.11
CA ASP A 67 14.95 -27.63 2.14
C ASP A 67 14.76 -28.28 0.75
N GLY A 68 15.80 -28.96 0.25
CA GLY A 68 15.78 -30.04 -0.75
C GLY A 68 15.31 -29.72 -2.18
N GLY A 69 14.82 -28.51 -2.45
CA GLY A 69 14.17 -28.15 -3.72
C GLY A 69 14.95 -27.20 -4.62
N GLY A 70 16.23 -26.88 -4.37
CA GLY A 70 17.05 -26.03 -5.25
C GLY A 70 16.44 -24.68 -5.66
N GLY A 71 15.43 -24.20 -4.92
CA GLY A 71 14.58 -23.08 -5.30
C GLY A 71 14.98 -21.78 -4.62
N ASP A 72 14.77 -20.66 -5.30
CA ASP A 72 14.99 -19.33 -4.76
C ASP A 72 14.03 -19.05 -3.57
N GLY A 73 14.58 -18.94 -2.36
CA GLY A 73 13.82 -18.67 -1.14
C GLY A 73 13.05 -17.35 -1.16
N PHE A 74 13.52 -16.35 -1.92
CA PHE A 74 12.80 -15.10 -2.15
C PHE A 74 11.55 -15.33 -3.00
N ALA A 75 11.68 -16.04 -4.13
CA ALA A 75 10.53 -16.38 -4.98
C ALA A 75 9.46 -17.16 -4.21
N ALA A 76 9.86 -18.13 -3.38
CA ALA A 76 8.93 -18.86 -2.52
C ALA A 76 8.23 -17.96 -1.48
N ALA A 77 8.91 -16.95 -0.94
CA ALA A 77 8.32 -15.97 -0.04
C ALA A 77 7.32 -15.04 -0.77
N VAL A 78 7.68 -14.57 -1.96
CA VAL A 78 6.80 -13.75 -2.81
C VAL A 78 5.52 -14.49 -3.16
N GLU A 79 5.60 -15.76 -3.58
CA GLU A 79 4.41 -16.55 -3.90
C GLU A 79 3.49 -16.73 -2.68
N ARG A 80 4.07 -16.97 -1.48
CA ARG A 80 3.30 -17.02 -0.23
C ARG A 80 2.65 -15.67 0.11
N LEU A 81 3.36 -14.56 -0.11
CA LEU A 81 2.84 -13.21 0.14
C LEU A 81 1.68 -12.87 -0.80
N LYS A 82 1.82 -13.17 -2.10
CA LYS A 82 0.75 -12.96 -3.10
C LYS A 82 -0.48 -13.82 -2.81
N GLY A 83 -0.29 -15.12 -2.56
CA GLY A 83 -1.39 -16.03 -2.26
C GLY A 83 -2.15 -15.65 -0.97
N SER A 84 -1.42 -15.29 0.09
CA SER A 84 -2.04 -14.83 1.33
C SER A 84 -2.71 -13.46 1.20
N LEU A 85 -2.13 -12.54 0.43
CA LEU A 85 -2.73 -11.23 0.14
C LEU A 85 -4.06 -11.41 -0.59
N ALA A 86 -4.11 -12.26 -1.63
CA ALA A 86 -5.34 -12.58 -2.36
C ALA A 86 -6.44 -13.10 -1.43
N ALA A 87 -6.10 -13.99 -0.48
CA ALA A 87 -7.04 -14.50 0.50
C ALA A 87 -7.51 -13.44 1.51
N THR A 88 -6.61 -12.57 1.97
CA THR A 88 -6.96 -11.49 2.92
C THR A 88 -7.83 -10.41 2.27
N LEU A 89 -7.58 -10.07 1.00
CA LEU A 89 -8.36 -9.07 0.26
C LEU A 89 -9.84 -9.44 0.10
N VAL A 90 -10.22 -10.71 0.26
CA VAL A 90 -11.64 -11.12 0.32
C VAL A 90 -12.36 -10.47 1.51
N LEU A 91 -11.68 -10.35 2.64
CA LEU A 91 -12.21 -9.72 3.85
C LEU A 91 -11.99 -8.19 3.83
N TYR A 92 -10.92 -7.75 3.17
CA TYR A 92 -10.51 -6.34 3.12
C TYR A 92 -10.71 -5.73 1.72
N LEU A 93 -11.87 -5.98 1.12
CA LEU A 93 -12.13 -5.70 -0.28
C LEU A 93 -11.83 -4.24 -0.72
N PRO A 94 -12.14 -3.19 0.07
CA PRO A 94 -11.79 -1.81 -0.27
C PRO A 94 -10.30 -1.57 -0.54
N LEU A 95 -9.39 -2.36 0.05
CA LEU A 95 -7.96 -2.23 -0.20
C LEU A 95 -7.55 -2.71 -1.60
N ALA A 96 -8.35 -3.56 -2.25
CA ALA A 96 -8.16 -3.95 -3.65
C ALA A 96 -8.81 -2.98 -4.64
N GLY A 97 -9.51 -1.95 -4.16
CA GLY A 97 -10.28 -1.01 -4.96
C GLY A 97 -9.51 0.24 -5.38
N LYS A 98 -10.25 1.19 -5.93
CA LYS A 98 -9.78 2.52 -6.31
C LYS A 98 -10.69 3.59 -5.71
N LEU A 99 -10.15 4.71 -5.27
CA LEU A 99 -10.95 5.91 -5.03
C LEU A 99 -11.38 6.48 -6.37
N VAL A 100 -12.68 6.73 -6.54
CA VAL A 100 -13.27 7.29 -7.75
C VAL A 100 -14.15 8.48 -7.40
N TYR A 101 -14.10 9.52 -8.22
CA TYR A 101 -15.05 10.63 -8.15
C TYR A 101 -16.31 10.26 -8.93
N VAL A 102 -17.48 10.44 -8.31
CA VAL A 102 -18.80 10.21 -8.89
C VAL A 102 -19.45 11.56 -9.12
N GLU A 103 -19.55 11.98 -10.39
CA GLU A 103 -19.99 13.32 -10.77
C GLU A 103 -21.47 13.54 -10.44
N GLU A 104 -22.31 12.51 -10.57
CA GLU A 104 -23.76 12.61 -10.31
C GLU A 104 -24.07 12.94 -8.85
N THR A 105 -23.23 12.48 -7.93
CA THR A 105 -23.39 12.71 -6.48
C THR A 105 -22.39 13.73 -5.95
N GLU A 106 -21.49 14.24 -6.78
CA GLU A 106 -20.33 15.06 -6.40
C GLU A 106 -19.56 14.47 -5.19
N ASP A 107 -19.34 13.16 -5.20
CA ASP A 107 -18.80 12.41 -4.06
C ASP A 107 -17.58 11.58 -4.46
N VAL A 108 -16.78 11.17 -3.47
CA VAL A 108 -15.68 10.22 -3.66
C VAL A 108 -16.02 8.94 -2.93
N VAL A 109 -15.92 7.81 -3.64
CA VAL A 109 -16.20 6.48 -3.11
C VAL A 109 -15.04 5.54 -3.41
N VAL A 110 -14.88 4.49 -2.60
CA VAL A 110 -14.03 3.36 -2.96
C VAL A 110 -14.84 2.44 -3.87
N ASP A 111 -14.37 2.29 -5.10
CA ASP A 111 -14.92 1.37 -6.09
C ASP A 111 -14.18 0.04 -6.00
N CYS A 112 -14.83 -0.96 -5.40
CA CYS A 112 -14.32 -2.31 -5.25
C CYS A 112 -14.57 -3.08 -6.54
N ALA A 113 -13.50 -3.28 -7.31
CA ALA A 113 -13.57 -3.95 -8.61
C ALA A 113 -14.17 -5.36 -8.52
N ALA A 114 -15.01 -5.71 -9.51
CA ALA A 114 -15.57 -7.05 -9.68
C ALA A 114 -14.65 -7.95 -10.52
N ALA A 115 -15.00 -9.23 -10.64
CA ALA A 115 -14.17 -10.27 -11.27
C ALA A 115 -13.76 -10.00 -12.74
N ASP A 116 -14.44 -9.10 -13.44
CA ASP A 116 -14.24 -8.77 -14.86
C ASP A 116 -13.39 -7.52 -15.12
N ASP A 117 -12.94 -6.83 -14.07
CA ASP A 117 -12.12 -5.62 -14.19
C ASP A 117 -10.64 -5.99 -14.35
N ALA A 118 -10.10 -5.79 -15.56
CA ALA A 118 -8.72 -6.12 -15.91
C ALA A 118 -7.67 -5.35 -15.07
N ASP A 119 -8.07 -4.23 -14.48
CA ASP A 119 -7.24 -3.41 -13.60
C ASP A 119 -7.62 -3.56 -12.12
N ALA A 120 -8.30 -4.65 -11.76
CA ALA A 120 -8.63 -5.00 -10.37
C ALA A 120 -7.39 -5.39 -9.56
N GLY A 121 -7.48 -5.20 -8.24
CA GLY A 121 -6.49 -5.71 -7.30
C GLY A 121 -5.32 -4.78 -7.03
N VAL A 122 -4.41 -5.29 -6.23
CA VAL A 122 -3.27 -4.57 -5.66
C VAL A 122 -2.06 -4.74 -6.56
N ALA A 123 -1.40 -3.65 -6.94
CA ALA A 123 -0.11 -3.72 -7.60
C ALA A 123 0.94 -4.29 -6.64
N PHE A 124 1.54 -5.40 -7.03
CA PHE A 124 2.59 -6.10 -6.27
C PHE A 124 3.88 -6.06 -7.08
N VAL A 125 4.84 -5.29 -6.59
CA VAL A 125 6.16 -5.07 -7.18
C VAL A 125 7.15 -6.04 -6.58
N GLU A 126 7.88 -6.75 -7.42
CA GLU A 126 9.06 -7.52 -7.04
C GLU A 126 10.29 -6.73 -7.45
N ALA A 127 11.23 -6.56 -6.53
CA ALA A 127 12.45 -5.81 -6.76
C ALA A 127 13.64 -6.50 -6.10
N GLU A 128 14.84 -6.05 -6.44
CA GLU A 128 16.08 -6.41 -5.75
C GLU A 128 16.95 -5.18 -5.56
N ALA A 129 17.71 -5.14 -4.46
CA ALA A 129 18.75 -4.14 -4.28
C ALA A 129 19.78 -4.25 -5.42
N GLU A 130 20.19 -3.11 -5.98
CA GLU A 130 21.25 -3.10 -7.00
C GLU A 130 22.60 -3.53 -6.41
N ASP A 131 23.45 -4.18 -7.20
CA ASP A 131 24.73 -4.72 -6.75
C ASP A 131 25.63 -3.64 -6.10
N ALA A 132 25.63 -2.43 -6.65
CA ALA A 132 26.39 -1.30 -6.12
C ALA A 132 25.88 -0.79 -4.76
N ALA A 133 24.64 -1.11 -4.40
CA ALA A 133 24.01 -0.75 -3.14
C ALA A 133 23.80 -1.97 -2.22
N ALA A 134 24.18 -3.18 -2.63
CA ALA A 134 23.84 -4.41 -1.93
C ALA A 134 24.44 -4.51 -0.51
N GLU A 135 25.63 -3.93 -0.31
CA GLU A 135 26.28 -3.86 1.01
C GLU A 135 25.57 -2.85 1.94
N ASP A 136 25.00 -1.78 1.38
CA ASP A 136 24.28 -0.75 2.13
C ASP A 136 22.79 -1.08 2.33
N MET A 137 22.24 -1.97 1.50
CA MET A 137 20.86 -2.44 1.47
C MET A 137 20.76 -3.85 2.07
N ASP A 138 21.30 -3.98 3.28
CA ASP A 138 21.20 -5.15 4.16
C ASP A 138 20.23 -4.88 5.33
N VAL A 139 19.63 -5.93 5.88
CA VAL A 139 18.62 -5.84 6.94
C VAL A 139 19.21 -5.24 8.22
N LEU A 140 20.39 -5.69 8.66
CA LEU A 140 20.99 -5.22 9.91
C LEU A 140 21.36 -3.74 9.83
N ARG A 141 21.88 -3.30 8.68
CA ARG A 141 22.23 -1.90 8.45
C ARG A 141 21.00 -1.00 8.38
N LEU A 142 19.96 -1.44 7.68
CA LEU A 142 18.70 -0.70 7.57
C LEU A 142 17.93 -0.65 8.90
N ALA A 143 18.05 -1.67 9.75
CA ALA A 143 17.40 -1.72 11.07
C ALA A 143 18.22 -1.08 12.19
N GLY A 144 19.46 -0.66 11.93
CA GLY A 144 20.36 -0.08 12.92
C GLY A 144 19.97 1.34 13.35
N ASP A 145 20.42 1.74 14.55
CA ASP A 145 20.11 3.03 15.18
C ASP A 145 20.85 4.24 14.57
N GLU A 146 21.71 4.02 13.57
CA GLU A 146 22.42 5.09 12.88
C GLU A 146 21.45 6.01 12.10
N ALA A 147 21.93 7.18 11.67
CA ALA A 147 21.14 8.12 10.89
C ALA A 147 20.49 7.40 9.69
N HIS A 148 19.16 7.29 9.71
CA HIS A 148 18.42 6.49 8.74
C HIS A 148 18.57 7.08 7.35
N ASP A 149 19.01 6.26 6.39
CA ASP A 149 19.10 6.64 4.99
C ASP A 149 17.71 6.75 4.37
N VAL A 150 17.14 7.96 4.39
CA VAL A 150 15.79 8.23 3.88
C VAL A 150 15.64 7.79 2.43
N ALA A 151 16.67 7.97 1.59
CA ALA A 151 16.60 7.59 0.18
C ALA A 151 16.51 6.06 0.03
N ALA A 152 17.21 5.29 0.88
CA ALA A 152 17.06 3.84 0.92
C ALA A 152 15.63 3.42 1.28
N PHE A 153 15.02 4.01 2.32
CA PHE A 153 13.65 3.66 2.71
C PHE A 153 12.61 4.05 1.65
N LEU A 154 12.78 5.19 0.98
CA LEU A 154 11.91 5.61 -0.12
C LEU A 154 12.00 4.65 -1.32
N ALA A 155 13.15 4.01 -1.54
CA ALA A 155 13.31 2.99 -2.59
C ALA A 155 12.58 1.67 -2.25
N LEU A 156 12.34 1.41 -0.97
CA LEU A 156 11.74 0.17 -0.47
C LEU A 156 10.21 0.20 -0.37
N VAL A 157 9.57 1.34 -0.69
CA VAL A 157 8.11 1.47 -0.72
C VAL A 157 7.63 1.62 -2.16
N PRO A 158 6.51 0.97 -2.53
CA PRO A 158 5.97 1.09 -3.88
C PRO A 158 5.38 2.49 -4.11
N GLU A 159 5.40 2.95 -5.35
CA GLU A 159 4.66 4.14 -5.74
C GLU A 159 3.15 3.89 -5.65
N LEU A 160 2.42 4.88 -5.13
CA LEU A 160 0.95 4.92 -5.15
C LEU A 160 0.54 6.30 -5.66
N ASP A 161 0.11 6.39 -6.92
CA ASP A 161 -0.28 7.67 -7.50
C ASP A 161 -1.64 8.12 -6.97
N THR A 162 -1.60 9.09 -6.05
CA THR A 162 -2.79 9.69 -5.42
C THR A 162 -3.07 11.10 -5.93
N ARG A 163 -2.40 11.55 -7.01
CA ARG A 163 -2.50 12.94 -7.51
C ARG A 163 -3.75 13.18 -8.36
N ALA A 164 -4.45 12.13 -8.77
CA ALA A 164 -5.71 12.22 -9.50
C ALA A 164 -6.56 10.98 -9.23
N LEU A 165 -7.87 11.15 -9.31
CA LEU A 165 -8.82 10.05 -9.32
C LEU A 165 -9.08 9.59 -10.77
N PRO A 166 -9.20 8.28 -11.03
CA PRO A 166 -9.19 7.20 -10.06
C PRO A 166 -7.78 6.90 -9.48
N ALA A 167 -7.69 6.71 -8.16
CA ALA A 167 -6.45 6.41 -7.47
C ALA A 167 -6.49 5.02 -6.81
N PRO A 168 -5.45 4.18 -6.93
CA PRO A 168 -5.38 2.90 -6.21
C PRO A 168 -5.35 3.10 -4.70
N VAL A 169 -5.92 2.15 -3.95
CA VAL A 169 -5.96 2.21 -2.48
C VAL A 169 -4.69 1.63 -1.84
N LEU A 170 -4.15 0.54 -2.38
CA LEU A 170 -2.98 -0.16 -1.83
C LEU A 170 -2.01 -0.54 -2.96
N SER A 171 -0.72 -0.44 -2.67
CA SER A 171 0.35 -1.09 -3.43
C SER A 171 1.36 -1.71 -2.47
N VAL A 172 1.99 -2.80 -2.91
CA VAL A 172 2.94 -3.61 -2.14
C VAL A 172 4.23 -3.81 -2.94
N GLN A 173 5.37 -3.77 -2.28
CA GLN A 173 6.67 -4.10 -2.86
C GLN A 173 7.40 -5.13 -1.99
N ALA A 174 7.87 -6.21 -2.61
CA ALA A 174 8.82 -7.16 -2.01
C ALA A 174 10.20 -6.93 -2.65
N THR A 175 11.19 -6.56 -1.84
CA THR A 175 12.55 -6.26 -2.31
C THR A 175 13.54 -7.26 -1.72
N ARG A 176 14.30 -7.96 -2.57
CA ARG A 176 15.41 -8.82 -2.16
C ARG A 176 16.58 -7.95 -1.67
N LEU A 177 17.07 -8.22 -0.46
CA LEU A 177 18.17 -7.48 0.19
C LEU A 177 19.41 -8.35 0.38
N GLY A 178 20.58 -7.72 0.54
CA GLY A 178 21.83 -8.38 0.95
C GLY A 178 22.16 -9.66 0.17
N GLY A 179 22.04 -9.66 -1.16
CA GLY A 179 22.32 -10.83 -2.01
C GLY A 179 21.38 -12.02 -1.80
N GLY A 180 20.17 -11.80 -1.26
CA GLY A 180 19.19 -12.85 -0.96
C GLY A 180 19.10 -13.25 0.51
N ALA A 181 19.94 -12.67 1.37
CA ALA A 181 19.90 -12.89 2.81
C ALA A 181 18.76 -12.14 3.52
N GLY A 182 18.08 -11.21 2.84
CA GLY A 182 16.99 -10.45 3.42
C GLY A 182 15.85 -10.13 2.46
N LEU A 183 14.74 -9.71 3.05
CA LEU A 183 13.53 -9.26 2.39
C LEU A 183 13.04 -7.97 3.04
N ALA A 184 12.82 -6.92 2.24
CA ALA A 184 12.02 -5.77 2.63
C ALA A 184 10.61 -5.87 2.04
N LEU A 185 9.60 -5.67 2.87
CA LEU A 185 8.20 -5.58 2.46
C LEU A 185 7.71 -4.15 2.65
N GLY A 186 7.57 -3.42 1.54
CA GLY A 186 7.05 -2.07 1.48
C GLY A 186 5.56 -2.02 1.18
N LEU A 187 4.86 -1.08 1.80
CA LEU A 187 3.46 -0.78 1.55
C LEU A 187 3.24 0.71 1.37
N SER A 188 2.35 1.05 0.44
CA SER A 188 1.77 2.39 0.29
C SER A 188 0.25 2.29 0.31
N VAL A 189 -0.39 2.99 1.24
CA VAL A 189 -1.85 2.94 1.47
C VAL A 189 -2.46 4.33 1.34
N HIS A 190 -3.55 4.47 0.58
CA HIS A 190 -4.27 5.72 0.45
C HIS A 190 -4.93 6.09 1.79
N HIS A 191 -4.58 7.26 2.34
CA HIS A 191 -4.92 7.63 3.70
C HIS A 191 -6.44 7.81 3.94
N ALA A 192 -7.19 8.18 2.90
CA ALA A 192 -8.66 8.22 2.91
C ALA A 192 -9.36 6.86 3.13
N VAL A 193 -8.67 5.72 3.09
CA VAL A 193 -9.31 4.41 3.31
C VAL A 193 -8.87 3.75 4.61
N ALA A 194 -7.76 4.18 5.21
CA ALA A 194 -7.24 3.58 6.42
C ALA A 194 -6.56 4.61 7.33
N ASP A 195 -6.88 4.53 8.62
CA ASP A 195 -6.06 5.11 9.69
C ASP A 195 -4.97 4.12 10.15
N GLY A 196 -4.15 4.53 11.12
CA GLY A 196 -3.07 3.67 11.62
C GLY A 196 -3.56 2.35 12.23
N ARG A 197 -4.73 2.33 12.87
CA ARG A 197 -5.29 1.10 13.46
C ARG A 197 -5.81 0.18 12.36
N ALA A 198 -6.49 0.71 11.35
CA ALA A 198 -6.98 -0.07 10.21
C ALA A 198 -5.81 -0.72 9.43
N VAL A 199 -4.72 0.02 9.21
CA VAL A 199 -3.50 -0.54 8.59
C VAL A 199 -2.96 -1.71 9.41
N TRP A 200 -2.86 -1.57 10.74
CA TRP A 200 -2.34 -2.64 11.59
C TRP A 200 -3.25 -3.87 11.63
N GLN A 201 -4.57 -3.68 11.70
CA GLN A 201 -5.55 -4.78 11.64
C GLN A 201 -5.42 -5.57 10.32
N PHE A 202 -5.23 -4.88 9.19
CA PHE A 202 -4.95 -5.53 7.92
C PHE A 202 -3.64 -6.31 7.94
N MET A 203 -2.55 -5.74 8.49
CA MET A 203 -1.26 -6.41 8.60
C MET A 203 -1.33 -7.66 9.50
N GLU A 204 -2.07 -7.61 10.61
CA GLU A 204 -2.32 -8.77 11.46
C GLU A 204 -3.08 -9.86 10.70
N ALA A 205 -4.12 -9.51 9.97
CA ALA A 205 -4.87 -10.46 9.14
C ALA A 205 -4.00 -11.08 8.03
N TRP A 206 -3.24 -10.26 7.30
CA TRP A 206 -2.43 -10.69 6.18
C TRP A 206 -1.24 -11.57 6.62
N SER A 207 -0.47 -11.11 7.61
CA SER A 207 0.63 -11.91 8.16
C SER A 207 0.15 -13.24 8.72
N SER A 208 -1.07 -13.27 9.25
CA SER A 208 -1.65 -14.51 9.74
C SER A 208 -2.08 -15.44 8.62
N ALA A 209 -2.68 -14.93 7.53
CA ALA A 209 -2.96 -15.71 6.34
C ALA A 209 -1.67 -16.24 5.67
N ALA A 210 -0.56 -15.52 5.75
CA ALA A 210 0.73 -15.93 5.23
C ALA A 210 1.38 -17.08 6.02
N ARG A 211 0.96 -17.31 7.28
CA ARG A 211 1.39 -18.46 8.09
C ARG A 211 0.50 -19.66 7.81
N VAL A 212 1.07 -20.73 7.25
CA VAL A 212 0.38 -22.00 7.00
C VAL A 212 -0.31 -22.49 8.28
N GLY A 213 -1.61 -22.77 8.20
CA GLY A 213 -2.40 -23.33 9.31
C GLY A 213 -2.99 -22.31 10.29
N SER A 214 -2.94 -21.00 10.01
CA SER A 214 -3.42 -19.99 10.96
C SER A 214 -4.96 -19.92 11.10
N PRO A 215 -5.51 -19.97 12.33
CA PRO A 215 -6.93 -19.81 12.62
C PRO A 215 -7.44 -18.35 12.60
N VAL A 216 -6.62 -17.36 12.24
CA VAL A 216 -7.00 -15.93 12.37
C VAL A 216 -8.12 -15.48 11.42
N THR A 217 -8.35 -16.19 10.32
CA THR A 217 -9.60 -16.03 9.54
C THR A 217 -10.85 -16.36 10.37
N LYS A 218 -10.72 -17.08 11.48
CA LYS A 218 -11.81 -17.39 12.43
C LYS A 218 -11.88 -16.43 13.62
N SER A 219 -10.85 -15.64 13.92
CA SER A 219 -10.80 -14.79 15.14
C SER A 219 -10.92 -13.29 14.85
N LEU A 220 -10.39 -12.81 13.72
CA LEU A 220 -10.61 -11.45 13.27
C LEU A 220 -11.92 -11.45 12.48
N GLY A 221 -13.00 -10.98 13.09
CA GLY A 221 -14.27 -10.78 12.37
C GLY A 221 -14.06 -9.91 11.14
N ALA A 222 -14.95 -10.04 10.15
CA ALA A 222 -14.88 -9.22 8.94
C ALA A 222 -14.91 -7.72 9.31
N PRO A 223 -14.03 -6.89 8.73
CA PRO A 223 -14.12 -5.45 8.91
C PRO A 223 -15.46 -4.92 8.41
N HIS A 224 -16.01 -3.92 9.10
CA HIS A 224 -17.29 -3.32 8.74
C HIS A 224 -17.05 -2.02 7.98
N TYR A 225 -17.43 -2.01 6.69
CA TYR A 225 -17.18 -0.87 5.80
C TYR A 225 -18.37 0.07 5.63
N ARG A 226 -19.58 -0.32 6.09
CA ARG A 226 -20.76 0.56 6.06
C ARG A 226 -20.68 1.57 7.19
N ARG A 227 -20.29 2.80 6.87
CA ARG A 227 -19.97 3.84 7.84
C ARG A 227 -21.22 4.44 8.47
N GLU A 228 -22.34 4.44 7.76
CA GLU A 228 -23.62 5.04 8.17
C GLU A 228 -24.22 4.32 9.39
N ALA A 229 -24.03 3.01 9.47
CA ALA A 229 -24.50 2.21 10.61
C ALA A 229 -23.58 2.30 11.83
N ALA A 230 -22.28 2.55 11.62
CA ALA A 230 -21.28 2.64 12.68
C ALA A 230 -21.14 4.06 13.26
N ILE A 231 -21.37 5.09 12.43
CA ILE A 231 -21.29 6.50 12.76
C ILE A 231 -22.65 7.13 12.43
N PRO A 232 -23.64 7.03 13.34
CA PRO A 232 -24.96 7.58 13.11
C PRO A 232 -24.92 9.10 13.25
N GLN A 233 -24.44 9.78 12.21
CA GLN A 233 -24.39 11.23 12.11
C GLN A 233 -25.48 11.69 11.12
N PRO A 234 -26.47 12.49 11.57
CA PRO A 234 -27.40 13.15 10.66
C PRO A 234 -26.63 13.92 9.59
N ASP A 235 -27.05 13.77 8.34
CA ASP A 235 -26.47 14.43 7.16
C ASP A 235 -24.95 14.17 6.97
N GLY A 236 -24.43 13.06 7.50
CA GLY A 236 -23.01 12.72 7.43
C GLY A 236 -22.45 12.63 6.00
N GLY A 237 -23.26 12.20 5.04
CA GLY A 237 -22.90 12.21 3.62
C GLY A 237 -22.83 13.61 3.02
N GLU A 238 -23.72 14.53 3.42
CA GLU A 238 -23.64 15.94 3.00
C GLU A 238 -22.39 16.61 3.58
N LEU A 239 -22.06 16.31 4.84
CA LEU A 239 -20.84 16.81 5.48
C LEU A 239 -19.58 16.28 4.78
N ALA A 240 -19.55 15.00 4.39
CA ALA A 240 -18.46 14.43 3.61
C ALA A 240 -18.28 15.17 2.29
N ARG A 241 -19.35 15.35 1.51
CA ARG A 241 -19.29 16.12 0.24
C ARG A 241 -18.88 17.57 0.43
N HIS A 242 -19.36 18.23 1.48
CA HIS A 242 -18.95 19.60 1.79
C HIS A 242 -17.46 19.67 2.09
N MET A 243 -16.95 18.76 2.93
CA MET A 243 -15.52 18.66 3.23
C MET A 243 -14.70 18.35 1.97
N LEU A 244 -15.18 17.48 1.07
CA LEU A 244 -14.50 17.16 -0.20
C LEU A 244 -14.32 18.42 -1.05
N LYS A 245 -15.37 19.24 -1.17
CA LYS A 245 -15.32 20.51 -1.90
C LYS A 245 -14.32 21.50 -1.28
N LEU A 246 -14.13 21.47 0.04
CA LEU A 246 -13.16 22.33 0.73
C LEU A 246 -11.72 21.86 0.51
N VAL A 247 -11.45 20.56 0.66
CA VAL A 247 -10.07 20.04 0.61
C VAL A 247 -9.59 19.75 -0.83
N ALA A 248 -10.50 19.35 -1.72
CA ALA A 248 -10.22 18.96 -3.10
C ALA A 248 -11.16 19.67 -4.10
N PRO A 249 -11.11 21.01 -4.23
CA PRO A 249 -12.03 21.78 -5.08
C PRO A 249 -11.86 21.55 -6.60
N LYS A 250 -10.85 20.77 -7.02
CA LYS A 250 -10.49 20.53 -8.43
C LYS A 250 -10.62 19.06 -8.84
N LEU A 251 -11.40 18.27 -8.09
CA LEU A 251 -11.68 16.87 -8.46
C LEU A 251 -12.10 16.76 -9.94
N PRO A 252 -11.68 15.70 -10.65
CA PRO A 252 -10.94 14.53 -10.16
C PRO A 252 -9.44 14.74 -9.96
N ALA A 253 -8.88 15.92 -10.27
CA ALA A 253 -7.50 16.24 -9.95
C ALA A 253 -7.33 16.49 -8.44
N VAL A 254 -6.36 15.82 -7.82
CA VAL A 254 -6.07 15.89 -6.39
C VAL A 254 -4.78 16.68 -6.21
N VAL A 255 -4.90 17.97 -5.87
CA VAL A 255 -3.73 18.80 -5.59
C VAL A 255 -3.32 18.58 -4.14
N SER A 256 -2.28 17.77 -3.91
CA SER A 256 -1.69 17.65 -2.59
C SER A 256 -1.08 19.00 -2.17
N TYR A 257 -1.44 19.50 -0.99
CA TYR A 257 -0.77 20.64 -0.37
C TYR A 257 0.68 20.23 -0.07
N ARG A 258 1.61 20.49 -1.00
CA ARG A 258 3.03 20.53 -0.66
C ARG A 258 3.20 21.68 0.32
N HIS A 259 3.68 21.40 1.53
CA HIS A 259 4.32 22.43 2.33
C HIS A 259 5.40 23.06 1.46
N SER A 260 5.24 24.34 1.13
CA SER A 260 6.35 25.12 0.60
C SER A 260 7.43 25.15 1.68
N PRO A 261 8.69 24.81 1.37
CA PRO A 261 9.77 24.87 2.35
C PRO A 261 10.21 26.33 2.51
N THR A 262 9.31 27.20 2.98
CA THR A 262 9.61 28.57 3.39
C THR A 262 8.58 29.02 4.41
N SER A 263 8.88 28.78 5.69
CA SER A 263 8.51 29.65 6.81
C SER A 263 9.48 29.38 7.95
#